data_AF-X2FAG7-F1
#
_entry.id   AF-X2FAG7-F1
#
_cell.length_a   1.000
_cell.length_b   1.000
_cell.length_c   1.000
_cell.angle_alpha   90.00
_cell.angle_beta   90.00
_cell.angle_gamma   90.00
#
_symmetry.space_group_name_H-M   'P 1'
#
loop_
_entity.id
_entity.type
_entity.pdbx_description
1 polymer ?
#
loop_
_entity_poly.entity_id
_entity_poly.type
_entity_poly.pdbx_seq_one_letter_code
_entity_poly.pdbx_strand_id
1 'polypeptide(L)' 'MANANTTVLELLGKQVSFVYVLKSDSDEYSFTCSGVVTDVIISLNSELQLSVDNGDFYIYSDLKDFSIKSE' A
#
# COMPACT_ATOMS: atom_id res chain seq x y z
N MET A 1 -14.44 15.50 7.49
CA MET A 1 -13.79 14.21 7.82
C MET A 1 -13.37 13.62 6.48
N ALA A 2 -12.06 13.53 6.23
CA ALA A 2 -11.57 12.95 4.98
C ALA A 2 -11.84 11.44 5.04
N ASN A 3 -12.65 10.94 4.11
CA ASN A 3 -12.93 9.52 3.99
C ASN A 3 -11.63 8.83 3.55
N ALA A 4 -11.16 7.82 4.28
CA ALA A 4 -9.93 7.07 3.93
C ALA A 4 -9.94 6.53 2.48
N ASN A 5 -11.13 6.32 1.91
CA ASN A 5 -11.32 5.88 0.52
C ASN A 5 -10.93 6.94 -0.52
N THR A 6 -11.01 8.23 -0.18
CA THR A 6 -10.57 9.32 -1.08
C THR A 6 -9.04 9.41 -1.13
N THR A 7 -8.35 8.87 -0.13
CA THR A 7 -6.91 9.04 0.09
C THR A 7 -6.04 8.06 -0.71
N VAL A 8 -6.50 6.83 -0.97
CA VAL A 8 -5.69 5.82 -1.68
C VAL A 8 -5.64 6.07 -3.18
N LEU A 9 -6.75 6.50 -3.79
CA LEU A 9 -6.77 6.82 -5.21
C LEU A 9 -5.83 7.99 -5.55
N GLU A 10 -5.67 8.94 -4.62
CA GLU A 10 -4.71 10.05 -4.73
C GLU A 10 -3.25 9.57 -4.76
N LEU A 11 -2.97 8.32 -4.39
CA LEU A 11 -1.62 7.77 -4.43
C LEU A 11 -1.16 7.37 -5.82
N LEU A 12 -2.06 7.19 -6.79
CA LEU A 12 -1.70 6.80 -8.17
C LEU A 12 -0.64 7.76 -8.74
N GLY A 13 0.45 7.19 -9.25
CA GLY A 13 1.58 7.93 -9.80
C GLY A 13 2.49 8.62 -8.77
N LYS A 14 2.20 8.53 -7.46
CA LYS A 14 3.08 9.06 -6.42
C LYS A 14 4.17 8.06 -6.06
N GLN A 15 5.35 8.57 -5.75
CA GLN A 15 6.41 7.80 -5.12
C GLN A 15 6.06 7.55 -3.65
N VAL A 16 6.07 6.29 -3.21
CA VAL A 16 5.76 5.89 -1.84
C VAL A 16 6.83 4.97 -1.28
N SER A 17 6.84 4.82 0.05
CA SER A 17 7.64 3.84 0.77
C SER A 17 6.86 3.35 1.97
N PHE A 18 6.87 2.04 2.21
CA PHE A 18 6.16 1.39 3.30
C PHE A 18 6.84 0.07 3.70
N VAL A 19 6.43 -0.45 4.84
CA VAL A 19 6.81 -1.79 5.31
C VAL A 19 5.60 -2.71 5.19
N TYR A 20 5.76 -3.81 4.45
CA TYR A 20 4.81 -4.90 4.41
C TYR A 20 5.25 -6.01 5.35
N VAL A 21 4.30 -6.57 6.09
CA VAL A 21 4.56 -7.63 7.06
C VAL A 21 3.79 -8.87 6.66
N LEU A 22 4.54 -9.92 6.29
CA LEU A 22 3.98 -11.24 6.05
C LEU A 22 4.02 -12.04 7.36
N LYS A 23 2.83 -12.42 7.85
CA LYS A 23 2.69 -13.30 9.01
C LYS A 23 2.55 -14.74 8.55
N SER A 24 3.48 -15.59 8.96
CA SER A 24 3.36 -17.04 8.91
C SER A 24 3.20 -17.56 10.35
N ASP A 25 2.60 -18.73 10.55
CA ASP A 25 2.13 -19.24 11.85
C ASP A 25 3.10 -19.05 13.05
N SER A 26 4.41 -19.08 12.80
CA SER A 26 5.45 -18.92 13.84
C SER A 26 6.37 -17.72 13.63
N ASP A 27 6.33 -17.06 12.46
CA ASP A 27 7.34 -16.11 12.02
C ASP A 27 6.72 -14.87 11.36
N GLU A 28 7.28 -13.70 11.67
CA GLU A 28 6.91 -12.43 11.06
C GLU A 28 8.07 -11.94 10.16
N TYR A 29 7.81 -11.84 8.85
CA TYR A 29 8.78 -11.32 7.88
C TYR A 29 8.39 -9.91 7.46
N SER A 30 9.29 -8.96 7.69
CA SER A 30 9.09 -7.55 7.30
C SER A 30 9.89 -7.24 6.03
N PHE A 31 9.23 -6.59 5.08
CA PHE A 31 9.81 -6.18 3.80
C PHE A 31 9.61 -4.68 3.61
N THR A 32 10.70 -3.95 3.33
CA THR A 32 10.60 -2.55 2.92
C THR A 32 10.34 -2.49 1.42
N CYS A 33 9.24 -1.84 1.05
CA CYS A 33 8.85 -1.59 -0.33
C CYS A 33 8.89 -0.09 -0.61
N SER A 34 9.40 0.31 -1.77
CA SER A 34 9.43 1.70 -2.22
C SER A 34 9.36 1.70 -3.74
N GLY A 35 8.49 2.53 -4.30
CA GLY A 35 8.23 2.58 -5.74
C GLY A 35 7.15 3.60 -6.09
N VAL A 36 6.81 3.67 -7.36
CA VAL A 36 5.67 4.48 -7.84
C VAL A 36 4.42 3.63 -7.78
N VAL A 37 3.33 4.16 -7.23
CA VAL A 37 2.05 3.45 -7.23
C VAL A 37 1.50 3.36 -8.66
N THR A 38 1.42 2.14 -9.19
CA THR A 38 0.95 1.88 -10.57
C THR A 38 -0.53 1.53 -10.60
N ASP A 39 -1.05 0.89 -9.56
CA ASP A 39 -2.40 0.34 -9.51
C ASP A 39 -3.05 0.58 -8.16
N VAL A 40 -4.36 0.81 -8.16
CA VAL A 40 -5.22 0.84 -6.98
C VAL A 40 -6.42 -0.08 -7.23
N ILE A 41 -6.65 -1.01 -6.32
CA ILE A 41 -7.73 -2.00 -6.40
C ILE A 41 -8.79 -1.66 -5.37
N ILE A 42 -10.03 -1.56 -5.85
CA ILE A 42 -11.21 -1.31 -5.02
C ILE A 42 -12.07 -2.57 -5.05
N SER A 43 -12.06 -3.31 -3.94
CA SER A 43 -12.81 -4.55 -3.80
C SER A 43 -14.18 -4.30 -3.16
N LEU A 44 -15.18 -5.14 -3.47
CA LEU A 44 -16.54 -5.03 -2.91
C LEU A 44 -16.59 -5.28 -1.40
N ASN A 45 -15.54 -5.88 -0.82
CA ASN A 45 -15.37 -6.04 0.62
C ASN A 45 -14.85 -4.77 1.32
N SER A 46 -14.69 -3.65 0.59
CA SER A 46 -14.14 -2.39 1.09
C SER A 46 -12.67 -2.43 1.50
N GLU A 47 -11.92 -3.47 1.11
CA GLU A 47 -10.47 -3.51 1.26
C GLU A 47 -9.82 -2.86 0.03
N LEU A 48 -9.01 -1.85 0.30
CA LEU A 48 -8.21 -1.15 -0.71
C LEU A 48 -6.84 -1.80 -0.80
N GLN A 49 -6.37 -2.00 -2.01
CA GLN A 49 -5.02 -2.49 -2.26
C GLN A 49 -4.30 -1.57 -3.25
N LEU A 50 -2.97 -1.60 -3.21
CA LEU A 50 -2.12 -0.88 -4.16
C LEU A 50 -0.99 -1.77 -4.67
N SER A 51 -0.49 -1.48 -5.86
CA SER A 51 0.76 -2.04 -6.39
C SER A 51 1.78 -0.92 -6.59
N VAL A 52 3.06 -1.25 -6.41
CA VAL A 52 4.19 -0.37 -6.73
C VAL A 52 5.02 -0.98 -7.86
N ASP A 53 5.43 -0.15 -8.81
CA ASP A 53 6.27 -0.51 -9.96
C ASP A 53 5.77 -1.75 -10.75
N ASN A 54 4.45 -1.95 -10.85
CA ASN A 54 3.77 -3.13 -11.44
C ASN A 54 4.12 -4.46 -10.73
N GLY A 55 4.43 -4.40 -9.43
CA GLY A 55 4.70 -5.57 -8.59
C GLY A 55 3.44 -6.17 -7.96
N ASP A 56 3.63 -6.84 -6.82
CA ASP A 56 2.55 -7.46 -6.05
C ASP A 56 1.53 -6.45 -5.50
N PHE A 57 0.36 -6.96 -5.10
CA PHE A 57 -0.70 -6.16 -4.49
C PHE A 57 -0.64 -6.23 -2.97
N TYR A 58 -0.72 -5.06 -2.34
CA TYR A 58 -0.63 -4.92 -0.90
C TYR A 58 -1.89 -4.28 -0.33
N ILE A 59 -2.47 -4.88 0.70
CA ILE A 59 -3.63 -4.34 1.42
C ILE A 59 -3.19 -3.07 2.16
N TYR A 60 -3.85 -1.94 1.83
CA TYR A 60 -3.44 -0.62 2.29
C TYR A 60 -3.51 -0.48 3.82
N SER A 61 -4.51 -1.10 4.47
CA SER A 61 -4.65 -1.08 5.94
C SER A 61 -3.54 -1.81 6.68
N ASP A 62 -2.82 -2.70 6.00
CA ASP A 62 -1.80 -3.56 6.62
C ASP A 62 -0.40 -2.98 6.45
N LEU A 63 -0.26 -1.91 5.67
CA LEU A 63 1.00 -1.22 5.44
C LEU A 63 1.43 -0.46 6.70
N LYS A 64 2.67 -0.69 7.13
CA LYS A 64 3.30 0.03 8.24
C LYS A 64 4.27 1.09 7.70
N ASP A 65 4.54 2.11 8.51
CA ASP A 65 5.50 3.18 8.21
C ASP A 65 5.32 3.80 6.82
N PHE A 66 4.06 3.96 6.41
CA PHE A 66 3.72 4.47 5.09
C PHE A 66 4.11 5.95 4.96
N SER A 67 4.81 6.27 3.87
CA SER A 67 5.22 7.64 3.54
C SER A 67 5.09 7.89 2.05
N ILE A 68 4.66 9.11 1.71
CA ILE A 68 4.71 9.63 0.35
C ILE A 68 6.02 10.40 0.23
N LYS A 69 6.85 10.05 -0.75
CA LYS A 69 8.06 10.81 -1.05
C LYS A 69 7.70 11.94 -1.99
N SER A 70 7.68 13.15 -1.45
CA SER A 70 7.63 14.37 -2.25
C SER A 70 8.96 14.51 -3.00
N GLU A 71 8.91 14.94 -4.26
CA GLU A 71 10.07 15.56 -4.91
C GLU A 71 10.47 16.85 -4.19
#